data_AF-A0A3N1UZQ2-F1
#
_entry.id   AF-A0A3N1UZQ2-F1
#
_cell.length_a   1.000
_cell.length_b   1.000
_cell.length_c   1.000
_cell.angle_alpha   90.00
_cell.angle_beta   90.00
_cell.angle_gamma   90.00
#
_symmetry.space_group_name_H-M   'P 1'
#
loop_
_entity.id
_entity.type
_entity.pdbx_description
1 polymer ?
#
loop_
_entity_poly.entity_id
_entity_poly.type
_entity_poly.pdbx_seq_one_letter_code
_entity_poly.pdbx_strand_id
1 'polypeptide(L)' 'MSTQRAVWFVTALAVAVPVMAVMFREDGRFTSQSWTKGLIFGTAVAVVAAIAAGRARQ' A
#
# COMPACT_ATOMS: atom_id res chain seq x y z
N MET A 1 7.65 0.27 16.30
CA MET A 1 7.30 -0.82 15.36
C MET A 1 8.35 -1.89 15.48
N SER A 2 7.99 -3.18 15.65
CA SER A 2 9.01 -4.24 15.56
C SER A 2 9.53 -4.31 14.12
N THR A 3 10.82 -4.64 13.94
CA THR A 3 11.46 -4.74 12.61
C THR A 3 10.62 -5.57 11.65
N GLN A 4 9.98 -6.64 12.14
CA GLN A 4 9.09 -7.49 11.36
C GLN A 4 7.81 -6.78 10.88
N ARG A 5 7.17 -5.95 11.72
CA ARG A 5 6.00 -5.15 11.29
C ARG A 5 6.39 -4.10 10.26
N ALA A 6 7.59 -3.52 10.37
CA ALA A 6 8.10 -2.58 9.37
C ALA A 6 8.36 -3.25 8.02
N VAL A 7 8.94 -4.46 8.01
CA VAL A 7 9.12 -5.24 6.77
C VAL A 7 7.78 -5.55 6.12
N TRP A 8 6.79 -6.02 6.88
CA TRP A 8 5.45 -6.30 6.34
C TRP A 8 4.77 -5.06 5.78
N PHE A 9 4.93 -3.92 6.46
CA PHE A 9 4.42 -2.65 5.98
C PHE A 9 5.05 -2.25 4.63
N VAL A 10 6.39 -2.27 4.54
CA VAL A 10 7.10 -1.86 3.32
C VAL A 10 6.76 -2.79 2.15
N THR A 11 6.73 -4.11 2.39
CA THR A 11 6.34 -5.09 1.37
C THR A 11 4.91 -4.85 0.90
N ALA A 12 3.97 -4.65 1.83
CA ALA A 12 2.58 -4.38 1.48
C ALA A 12 2.44 -3.05 0.73
N LEU A 13 3.19 -2.01 1.12
CA LEU A 13 3.20 -0.71 0.45
C LEU A 13 3.72 -0.80 -0.98
N ALA A 14 4.82 -1.52 -1.19
CA ALA A 14 5.43 -1.71 -2.51
C ALA A 14 4.49 -2.41 -3.50
N VAL A 15 3.56 -3.23 -3.02
CA VAL A 15 2.55 -3.90 -3.85
C VAL A 15 1.26 -3.07 -3.95
N ALA A 16 0.77 -2.52 -2.84
CA ALA A 16 -0.51 -1.83 -2.79
C ALA A 16 -0.47 -0.51 -3.58
N VAL A 17 0.63 0.25 -3.53
CA VAL A 17 0.72 1.55 -4.22
C VAL A 17 0.61 1.39 -5.75
N PRO A 18 1.36 0.49 -6.42
CA PRO A 18 1.18 0.26 -7.85
C PRO A 18 -0.22 -0.25 -8.21
N VAL A 19 -0.79 -1.17 -7.42
CA VAL A 19 -2.15 -1.70 -7.65
C VAL A 19 -3.19 -0.58 -7.58
N MET A 20 -3.09 0.27 -6.56
CA MET A 20 -4.00 1.41 -6.40
C MET A 20 -3.78 2.46 -7.49
N ALA A 21 -2.53 2.73 -7.88
CA ALA A 21 -2.22 3.64 -8.99
C ALA A 21 -2.84 3.17 -10.31
N VAL A 22 -2.82 1.85 -10.60
CA VAL A 22 -3.49 1.26 -11.77
C VAL A 22 -5.00 1.42 -11.69
N MET A 23 -5.59 1.17 -10.51
CA MET A 23 -7.03 1.35 -10.25
C MET A 23 -7.49 2.80 -10.45
N PHE A 24 -6.67 3.76 -10.05
CA PHE A 24 -6.96 5.20 -10.18
C PHE A 24 -6.47 5.80 -11.50
N ARG A 25 -6.02 4.98 -12.47
CA ARG A 25 -5.68 5.51 -13.78
C ARG A 25 -6.93 6.07 -14.45
N GLU A 26 -6.82 7.27 -14.98
CA GLU A 26 -7.90 7.94 -15.70
C GLU A 26 -7.54 7.88 -17.19
N ASP A 27 -8.47 7.42 -18.03
CA ASP A 27 -8.32 7.29 -19.49
C ASP A 27 -7.07 6.53 -19.97
N GLY A 28 -6.64 5.55 -19.19
CA GLY A 28 -5.47 4.74 -19.49
C GLY A 28 -4.13 5.40 -19.18
N ARG A 29 -4.13 6.63 -18.64
CA ARG A 29 -2.92 7.40 -18.33
C ARG A 29 -2.66 7.44 -16.83
N PHE A 30 -1.38 7.36 -16.48
CA PHE A 30 -0.92 7.66 -15.13
C PHE A 30 -0.71 9.17 -15.00
N THR A 31 -1.59 9.82 -14.25
CA THR A 31 -1.48 11.22 -13.89
C THR A 31 -0.88 11.36 -12.49
N SER A 32 -0.35 12.54 -12.16
CA SER A 32 0.12 12.83 -10.79
C SER A 32 -0.98 12.60 -9.74
N GLN A 33 -2.23 12.86 -10.11
CA GLN A 33 -3.40 12.61 -9.26
C GLN A 33 -3.64 11.11 -9.02
N SER A 34 -3.51 10.26 -10.05
CA SER A 34 -3.62 8.81 -9.91
C SER A 34 -2.55 8.23 -8.98
N TRP A 35 -1.31 8.73 -9.07
CA TRP A 35 -0.22 8.37 -8.16
C TRP A 35 -0.47 8.84 -6.74
N THR A 36 -0.99 10.05 -6.56
CA THR A 36 -1.32 10.60 -5.24
C THR A 36 -2.42 9.77 -4.57
N LYS A 37 -3.50 9.46 -5.28
CA LYS A 37 -4.56 8.55 -4.81
C LYS A 37 -3.98 7.17 -4.49
N GLY A 38 -3.12 6.65 -5.37
CA GLY A 38 -2.43 5.37 -5.20
C GLY A 38 -1.59 5.29 -3.91
N LEU A 39 -0.83 6.35 -3.62
CA LEU A 39 -0.04 6.48 -2.39
C LEU A 39 -0.92 6.53 -1.15
N ILE A 40 -1.97 7.35 -1.15
CA ILE A 40 -2.86 7.53 0.01
C ILE A 40 -3.56 6.19 0.34
N PHE A 41 -4.22 5.58 -0.64
CA PHE A 41 -4.95 4.33 -0.42
C PHE A 41 -4.00 3.14 -0.23
N GLY A 42 -2.89 3.08 -0.96
CA GLY A 42 -1.88 2.04 -0.82
C GLY A 42 -1.25 2.05 0.58
N THR A 43 -1.01 3.23 1.16
CA THR A 43 -0.51 3.37 2.53
C THR A 43 -1.53 2.86 3.55
N ALA A 44 -2.81 3.21 3.40
CA ALA A 44 -3.86 2.70 4.29
C ALA A 44 -3.95 1.17 4.27
N VAL A 45 -3.91 0.57 3.08
CA VAL A 45 -3.88 -0.90 2.93
C VAL A 45 -2.63 -1.51 3.55
N ALA A 46 -1.46 -0.90 3.34
CA ALA A 46 -0.20 -1.38 3.90
C ALA A 46 -0.20 -1.35 5.44
N VAL A 47 -0.78 -0.33 6.06
CA VAL A 47 -0.96 -0.26 7.52
C VAL A 47 -1.83 -1.43 8.01
N VAL A 48 -2.99 -1.65 7.38
CA VAL A 48 -3.90 -2.74 7.76
C VAL A 48 -3.23 -4.11 7.60
N ALA A 49 -2.52 -4.32 6.48
CA ALA A 49 -1.79 -5.55 6.22
C ALA A 49 -0.67 -5.80 7.25
N ALA A 50 0.10 -4.77 7.62
CA ALA A 50 1.14 -4.87 8.63
C ALA A 50 0.58 -5.21 10.02
N ILE A 51 -0.57 -4.65 10.37
CA ILE A 51 -1.26 -4.96 11.64
C ILE A 51 -1.79 -6.39 11.61
N ALA A 52 -2.49 -6.79 10.54
CA ALA A 52 -3.05 -8.14 10.40
C ALA A 52 -1.95 -9.21 10.42
N ALA A 53 -0.90 -9.04 9.62
CA ALA A 53 0.26 -9.94 9.60
C ALA A 53 1.02 -9.95 10.94
N GLY A 54 1.06 -8.79 11.63
CA GLY A 54 1.63 -8.66 12.96
C GLY A 54 0.82 -9.35 14.06
N ARG A 55 -0.49 -9.59 13.86
CA ARG A 55 -1.34 -10.38 14.77
C ARG A 55 -1.33 -11.88 14.46
N ALA A 56 -1.21 -12.26 13.19
CA ALA A 56 -1.21 -13.68 12.77
C ALA A 56 0.03 -14.48 13.22
N ARG A 57 1.07 -13.81 13.74
CA ARG A 57 2.34 -14.42 14.17
C ARG A 57 2.61 -14.31 15.68
N GLN A 58 1.70 -13.74 16.45
CA GLN A 58 1.73 -13.75 17.92
C GLN A 58 0.81 -14.86 18.41
#